data_AF-A0A3Q1JN10-F1
#
_entry.id   AF-A0A3Q1JN10-F1
#
_cell.length_a   1.000
_cell.length_b   1.000
_cell.length_c   1.000
_cell.angle_alpha   90.00
_cell.angle_beta   90.00
_cell.angle_gamma   90.00
#
_symmetry.space_group_name_H-M   'P 1'
#
loop_
_entity.id
_entity.type
_entity.pdbx_description
1 polymer ?
#
loop_
_entity_poly.entity_id
_entity_poly.type
_entity_poly.pdbx_seq_one_letter_code
_entity_poly.pdbx_strand_id
1 'polypeptide(L)'
;MITKLDSVLLPRKKFIYHYKNVRWARGRHETYLCFVVKRRVGPDSLTFDFGHLRNRNGCHVEMLFLRYLGALCPGIWGYGGAGEKRLSYSITWFCSWSPCANCSLRLAQFLSQTPNLRLRIFVSRLYFCDMEDSREREGLRILKNAGVQITVMTYKDFFYCWQTFVDRKQSSFKAWDELHQNSVRLTRKLYRILQPCEIEDLRDAFKLLGL
;
A
#
# COMPACT_ATOMS: atom_id res chain seq x y z
N MET A 1 2.78 13.14 -23.37
CA MET A 1 1.59 13.94 -22.99
C MET A 1 0.95 13.32 -21.76
N ILE A 2 1.10 13.98 -20.59
CA ILE A 2 0.55 13.52 -19.31
C ILE A 2 -0.94 13.87 -19.29
N THR A 3 -1.78 12.95 -19.76
CA THR A 3 -3.23 13.19 -19.80
C THR A 3 -3.84 12.75 -18.47
N LYS A 4 -4.24 13.75 -17.66
CA LYS A 4 -4.94 13.65 -16.38
C LYS A 4 -4.20 12.87 -15.29
N LEU A 5 -3.38 13.57 -14.51
CA LEU A 5 -3.59 13.45 -13.07
C LEU A 5 -5.00 14.01 -12.83
N ASP A 6 -5.91 13.17 -12.34
CA ASP A 6 -7.18 13.63 -11.77
C ASP A 6 -6.85 14.75 -10.76
N SER A 7 -7.77 15.72 -10.57
CA SER A 7 -7.60 16.86 -9.65
C SER A 7 -6.71 16.52 -8.45
N VAL A 8 -5.69 17.32 -8.10
CA VAL A 8 -4.72 17.00 -7.03
C VAL A 8 -5.39 16.41 -5.77
N LEU A 9 -6.60 16.91 -5.48
CA LEU A 9 -7.45 16.45 -4.39
C LEU A 9 -8.59 15.51 -4.86
N LEU A 10 -8.84 14.49 -4.06
CA LEU A 10 -9.91 13.50 -4.21
C LEU A 10 -11.26 14.09 -3.71
N PRO A 11 -12.38 13.86 -4.42
CA PRO A 11 -13.69 14.29 -3.95
C PRO A 11 -14.12 13.60 -2.64
N ARG A 12 -14.74 14.36 -1.72
CA ARG A 12 -15.19 13.88 -0.40
C ARG A 12 -16.03 12.60 -0.48
N LYS A 13 -17.03 12.59 -1.37
CA LYS A 13 -17.94 11.44 -1.55
C LYS A 13 -17.18 10.19 -1.97
N LYS A 14 -16.16 10.33 -2.83
CA LYS A 14 -15.32 9.22 -3.27
C LYS A 14 -14.44 8.72 -2.13
N PHE A 15 -13.81 9.60 -1.36
CA PHE A 15 -13.03 9.18 -0.20
C PHE A 15 -13.87 8.40 0.81
N ILE A 16 -15.00 8.97 1.27
CA ILE A 16 -15.87 8.30 2.24
C ILE A 16 -16.38 6.97 1.70
N TYR A 17 -16.83 6.92 0.44
CA TYR A 17 -17.35 5.69 -0.13
C TYR A 17 -16.27 4.60 -0.25
N HIS A 18 -15.09 4.92 -0.79
CA HIS A 18 -14.05 3.93 -1.07
C HIS A 18 -13.15 3.61 0.12
N TYR A 19 -12.97 4.50 1.09
CA TYR A 19 -12.13 4.25 2.28
C TYR A 19 -12.91 3.76 3.50
N LYS A 20 -14.25 3.66 3.45
CA LYS A 20 -15.03 3.09 4.57
C LYS A 20 -14.63 1.63 4.83
N ASN A 21 -14.10 1.33 6.01
CA ASN A 21 -13.54 0.01 6.37
C ASN A 21 -14.59 -1.05 6.76
N VAL A 22 -15.76 -1.05 6.10
CA VAL A 22 -16.84 -2.01 6.38
C VAL A 22 -16.45 -3.44 6.02
N ARG A 23 -17.02 -4.42 6.74
CA ARG A 23 -16.80 -5.85 6.50
C ARG A 23 -17.24 -6.28 5.09
N TRP A 24 -18.43 -5.86 4.67
CA TRP A 24 -19.01 -6.24 3.38
C TRP A 24 -19.08 -5.03 2.47
N ALA A 25 -18.23 -5.01 1.45
CA ALA A 25 -18.04 -3.86 0.58
C ALA A 25 -18.60 -4.08 -0.84
N ARG A 26 -19.88 -4.47 -0.92
CA ARG A 26 -20.58 -4.69 -2.19
C ARG A 26 -20.54 -3.44 -3.08
N GLY A 27 -20.31 -3.63 -4.38
CA GLY A 27 -20.27 -2.55 -5.38
C GLY A 27 -18.97 -1.74 -5.44
N ARG A 28 -17.98 -2.00 -4.57
CA ARG A 28 -16.70 -1.27 -4.55
C ARG A 28 -15.66 -1.91 -5.47
N HIS A 29 -15.85 -1.78 -6.77
CA HIS A 29 -14.95 -2.32 -7.81
C HIS A 29 -13.76 -1.40 -8.15
N GLU A 30 -13.71 -0.19 -7.57
CA GLU A 30 -12.59 0.73 -7.74
C GLU A 30 -11.66 0.68 -6.51
N THR A 31 -10.35 0.66 -6.78
CA THR A 31 -9.28 0.78 -5.78
C THR A 31 -8.62 2.13 -5.93
N TYR A 32 -8.62 2.90 -4.84
CA TYR A 32 -7.94 4.18 -4.72
C TYR A 32 -6.65 4.00 -3.91
N LEU A 33 -5.61 4.69 -4.36
CA LEU A 33 -4.30 4.75 -3.74
C LEU A 33 -3.94 6.21 -3.54
N CYS A 34 -3.88 6.69 -2.30
CA CYS A 34 -3.23 7.94 -1.97
C CYS A 34 -1.77 7.64 -1.59
N PHE A 35 -0.83 8.49 -1.98
CA PHE A 35 0.58 8.22 -1.75
C PHE A 35 1.34 9.47 -1.32
N VAL A 36 2.41 9.25 -0.56
CA VAL A 36 3.44 10.24 -0.23
C VAL A 36 4.79 9.64 -0.59
N VAL A 37 5.58 10.37 -1.36
CA VAL A 37 6.97 10.06 -1.68
C VAL A 37 7.85 11.02 -0.92
N LYS A 38 8.73 10.49 -0.08
CA LYS A 38 9.79 11.25 0.60
C LYS A 38 11.11 10.93 -0.08
N ARG A 39 11.76 11.95 -0.65
CA ARG A 39 13.06 11.81 -1.28
C ARG A 39 14.12 12.45 -0.40
N ARG A 40 15.15 11.68 -0.05
CA ARG A 40 16.32 12.13 0.70
C ARG A 40 17.50 12.27 -0.25
N VAL A 41 18.01 13.49 -0.40
CA VAL A 41 19.17 13.81 -1.25
C VAL A 41 20.45 14.01 -0.42
N GLY A 42 20.32 14.24 0.89
CA GLY A 42 21.43 14.40 1.83
C GLY A 42 20.98 14.32 3.30
N PRO A 43 21.84 14.71 4.25
CA PRO A 43 21.50 14.73 5.68
C PRO A 43 20.27 15.59 5.97
N ASP A 44 20.21 16.78 5.36
CA ASP A 44 19.23 17.84 5.67
C ASP A 44 18.25 18.17 4.53
N SER A 45 18.39 17.52 3.37
CA SER A 45 17.51 17.77 2.20
C SER A 45 16.47 16.67 2.04
N LEU A 46 15.21 17.02 2.31
CA LEU A 46 14.03 16.16 2.19
C LEU A 46 12.97 16.85 1.32
N THR A 47 12.55 16.20 0.24
CA THR A 47 11.45 16.67 -0.61
C THR A 47 10.26 15.73 -0.50
N PHE A 48 9.06 16.27 -0.70
CA PHE A 48 7.80 15.55 -0.57
C PHE A 48 6.96 15.72 -1.83
N ASP A 49 6.61 14.61 -2.45
CA ASP A 49 5.57 14.56 -3.47
C ASP A 49 4.39 13.77 -2.92
N PHE A 50 3.17 14.18 -3.28
CA PHE A 50 1.97 13.50 -2.84
C PHE A 50 0.90 13.57 -3.92
N GLY A 51 -0.02 12.61 -3.88
CA GLY A 51 -1.12 12.57 -4.82
C GLY A 51 -1.99 11.35 -4.60
N HIS A 52 -2.88 11.11 -5.56
CA HIS A 52 -3.71 9.94 -5.56
C HIS A 52 -3.86 9.34 -6.96
N LEU A 53 -4.11 8.05 -7.02
CA LEU A 53 -4.39 7.28 -8.21
C LEU A 53 -5.63 6.42 -7.99
N ARG A 54 -6.28 6.06 -9.10
CA ARG A 54 -7.35 5.06 -9.15
C ARG A 54 -7.00 4.02 -10.20
N ASN A 55 -7.48 2.79 -10.01
CA ASN A 55 -7.38 1.76 -11.04
C ASN A 55 -8.09 2.20 -12.33
N ARG A 56 -7.62 1.66 -13.45
CA ARG A 56 -8.19 1.85 -14.80
C ARG A 56 -8.61 0.49 -15.35
N ASN A 57 -9.44 0.45 -16.38
CA ASN A 57 -9.94 -0.80 -16.96
C ASN A 57 -8.77 -1.76 -17.27
N GLY A 58 -8.77 -2.93 -16.64
CA GLY A 58 -7.73 -3.96 -16.79
C GLY A 58 -6.38 -3.67 -16.11
N CYS A 59 -6.23 -2.56 -15.38
CA CYS A 59 -4.97 -2.21 -14.72
C CYS A 59 -5.18 -1.78 -13.26
N HIS A 60 -4.65 -2.59 -12.35
CA HIS A 60 -4.66 -2.31 -10.92
C HIS A 60 -3.80 -1.09 -10.56
N VAL A 61 -4.16 -0.42 -9.47
CA VAL A 61 -3.58 0.88 -9.11
C VAL A 61 -2.10 0.78 -8.74
N GLU A 62 -1.67 -0.35 -8.20
CA GLU A 62 -0.29 -0.67 -7.85
C GLU A 62 0.59 -0.71 -9.10
N MET A 63 0.10 -1.33 -10.17
CA MET A 63 0.81 -1.41 -11.45
C MET A 63 0.87 -0.04 -12.13
N LEU A 64 -0.19 0.77 -12.01
CA LEU A 64 -0.17 2.16 -12.48
C LEU A 64 0.88 2.97 -11.70
N PHE A 65 0.95 2.82 -10.38
CA PHE A 65 1.94 3.51 -9.57
C PHE A 65 3.37 3.14 -9.98
N LEU A 66 3.66 1.84 -10.18
CA LEU A 66 4.98 1.40 -10.65
C LEU A 66 5.38 2.02 -11.99
N ARG A 67 4.43 2.24 -12.91
CA ARG A 67 4.69 2.95 -14.18
C ARG A 67 5.02 4.43 -13.96
N TYR A 68 4.39 5.08 -12.99
CA TYR A 68 4.67 6.48 -12.64
C TYR A 68 5.94 6.66 -11.79
N LEU A 69 6.45 5.58 -11.22
CA LEU A 69 7.54 5.63 -10.26
C LEU A 69 8.84 6.17 -10.86
N GLY A 70 9.10 5.92 -12.15
CA GLY A 70 10.25 6.52 -12.85
C GLY A 70 10.18 8.05 -12.94
N ALA A 71 8.97 8.62 -13.05
CA ALA A 71 8.77 10.07 -13.04
C ALA A 71 8.77 10.66 -11.62
N LEU A 72 8.21 9.94 -10.65
CA LEU A 72 8.14 10.36 -9.24
C LEU A 72 9.49 10.24 -8.50
N CYS A 73 10.32 9.28 -8.90
CA CYS A 73 11.61 8.98 -8.27
C CYS A 73 12.74 8.98 -9.31
N PRO A 74 13.19 10.17 -9.79
CA PRO A 74 14.31 10.24 -10.72
C PRO A 74 15.57 9.61 -10.13
N GLY A 75 16.29 8.81 -10.92
CA GLY A 75 17.53 8.17 -10.49
C GLY A 75 17.35 6.99 -9.50
N ILE A 76 16.13 6.46 -9.33
CA ILE A 76 15.89 5.30 -8.45
C ILE A 76 16.72 4.06 -8.84
N TRP A 77 17.04 3.92 -10.11
CA TRP A 77 17.82 2.81 -10.67
C TRP A 77 19.34 3.01 -10.57
N GLY A 78 19.82 4.14 -10.02
CA GLY A 78 21.21 4.27 -9.63
C GLY A 78 22.24 4.34 -10.77
N TYR A 79 21.92 4.93 -11.92
CA TYR A 79 22.92 5.32 -12.92
C TYR A 79 23.70 6.59 -12.53
N GLY A 80 24.15 6.64 -11.28
CA GLY A 80 25.01 7.72 -10.79
C GLY A 80 26.45 7.24 -10.79
N GLY A 81 27.31 7.91 -11.55
CA GLY A 81 28.75 7.62 -11.60
C GLY A 81 29.39 7.66 -10.21
N ALA A 82 30.59 7.08 -10.09
CA ALA A 82 31.38 7.05 -8.85
C ALA A 82 31.54 8.48 -8.28
N GLY A 83 30.72 8.82 -7.28
CA GLY A 83 30.66 10.17 -6.69
C GLY A 83 29.24 10.73 -6.47
N GLU A 84 28.19 10.15 -7.06
CA GLU A 84 26.83 10.64 -6.86
C GLU A 84 26.22 10.24 -5.50
N LYS A 85 25.56 11.20 -4.85
CA LYS A 85 24.87 11.00 -3.56
C LYS A 85 23.80 9.91 -3.70
N ARG A 86 23.89 8.85 -2.88
CA ARG A 86 22.87 7.79 -2.81
C ARG A 86 21.50 8.39 -2.45
N LEU A 87 20.63 8.52 -3.44
CA LEU A 87 19.24 8.92 -3.24
C LEU A 87 18.48 7.80 -2.53
N SER A 88 17.80 8.13 -1.44
CA SER A 88 16.89 7.20 -0.76
C SER A 88 15.46 7.70 -0.83
N TYR A 89 14.54 6.77 -1.10
CA TYR A 89 13.13 7.05 -1.23
C TYR A 89 12.35 6.31 -0.13
N SER A 90 11.44 6.99 0.53
CA SER A 90 10.44 6.37 1.40
C SER A 90 9.06 6.69 0.86
N ILE A 91 8.36 5.66 0.41
CA ILE A 91 7.02 5.77 -0.14
C ILE A 91 6.02 5.22 0.88
N THR A 92 4.97 5.98 1.13
CA THR A 92 3.84 5.55 1.96
C THR A 92 2.58 5.53 1.10
N TRP A 93 1.90 4.39 1.09
CA TRP A 93 0.64 4.18 0.41
C TRP A 93 -0.51 4.10 1.41
N PHE A 94 -1.64 4.70 1.04
CA PHE A 94 -2.92 4.57 1.72
C PHE A 94 -3.93 4.02 0.72
N CYS A 95 -4.15 2.71 0.74
CA CYS A 95 -4.99 2.01 -0.22
C CYS A 95 -6.39 1.76 0.35
N SER A 96 -7.40 1.91 -0.49
CA SER A 96 -8.78 1.51 -0.14
C SER A 96 -8.91 -0.01 0.05
N TRP A 97 -8.13 -0.79 -0.69
CA TRP A 97 -8.06 -2.25 -0.66
C TRP A 97 -6.60 -2.69 -0.59
N SER A 98 -6.32 -3.82 0.07
CA SER A 98 -5.00 -4.44 0.00
C SER A 98 -4.70 -4.94 -1.42
N PRO A 99 -3.42 -5.00 -1.82
CA PRO A 99 -3.03 -5.51 -3.13
C PRO A 99 -3.44 -6.98 -3.30
N CYS A 100 -3.79 -7.36 -4.53
CA CYS A 100 -4.02 -8.75 -4.88
C CYS A 100 -2.70 -9.53 -5.00
N ALA A 101 -2.77 -10.86 -5.04
CA ALA A 101 -1.60 -11.74 -5.12
C ALA A 101 -0.59 -11.36 -6.22
N ASN A 102 -1.08 -11.12 -7.44
CA ASN A 102 -0.23 -10.78 -8.57
C ASN A 102 0.44 -9.40 -8.41
N CYS A 103 -0.28 -8.41 -7.88
CA CYS A 103 0.29 -7.08 -7.61
C CYS A 103 1.34 -7.15 -6.51
N SER A 104 1.06 -7.91 -5.46
CA SER A 104 2.01 -8.16 -4.37
C SER A 104 3.30 -8.80 -4.85
N LEU A 105 3.23 -9.83 -5.71
CA LEU A 105 4.40 -10.47 -6.30
C LEU A 105 5.22 -9.50 -7.16
N ARG A 106 4.56 -8.73 -8.03
CA ARG A 106 5.23 -7.74 -8.89
C ARG A 106 5.90 -6.64 -8.07
N LEU A 107 5.27 -6.21 -6.98
CA LEU A 107 5.84 -5.23 -6.06
C LEU A 107 7.07 -5.77 -5.32
N ALA A 108 7.02 -7.02 -4.85
CA ALA A 108 8.17 -7.66 -4.21
C ALA A 108 9.36 -7.78 -5.18
N GLN A 109 9.10 -8.20 -6.43
CA GLN A 109 10.11 -8.25 -7.49
C GLN A 109 10.70 -6.88 -7.81
N PHE A 110 9.88 -5.83 -7.79
CA PHE A 110 10.35 -4.47 -7.99
C PHE A 110 11.27 -4.03 -6.84
N LEU A 111 10.84 -4.25 -5.60
CA LEU A 111 11.57 -3.83 -4.42
C LEU A 111 12.93 -4.53 -4.25
N SER A 112 13.04 -5.80 -4.67
CA SER A 112 14.32 -6.51 -4.64
C SER A 112 15.35 -5.90 -5.58
N GLN A 113 14.93 -5.21 -6.64
CA GLN A 113 15.80 -4.50 -7.58
C GLN A 113 16.09 -3.05 -7.14
N THR A 114 15.39 -2.53 -6.14
CA THR A 114 15.52 -1.14 -5.66
C THR A 114 15.79 -1.07 -4.15
N PRO A 115 16.99 -1.44 -3.66
CA PRO A 115 17.27 -1.52 -2.22
C PRO A 115 17.22 -0.15 -1.50
N ASN A 116 17.34 0.95 -2.24
CA ASN A 116 17.26 2.32 -1.70
C ASN A 116 15.82 2.81 -1.47
N LEU A 117 14.82 2.01 -1.87
CA LEU A 117 13.41 2.33 -1.73
C LEU A 117 12.80 1.57 -0.55
N ARG A 118 12.14 2.31 0.35
CA ARG A 118 11.33 1.73 1.43
C ARG A 118 9.85 1.99 1.18
N LEU A 119 9.05 0.94 1.12
CA LEU A 119 7.60 1.02 0.94
C LEU A 119 6.86 0.69 2.24
N ARG A 120 5.88 1.52 2.59
CA ARG A 120 4.89 1.24 3.65
C ARG A 120 3.49 1.28 3.04
N ILE A 121 2.65 0.33 3.40
CA ILE A 121 1.29 0.20 2.86
C ILE A 121 0.30 0.19 4.02
N PHE A 122 -0.54 1.22 4.07
CA PHE A 122 -1.71 1.30 4.93
C PHE A 122 -2.94 0.91 4.13
N VAL A 123 -3.71 -0.08 4.59
CA VAL A 123 -4.90 -0.57 3.89
C VAL A 123 -6.17 -0.29 4.70
N SER A 124 -7.20 0.23 4.05
CA SER A 124 -8.52 0.40 4.68
C SER A 124 -9.23 -0.96 4.85
N ARG A 125 -9.10 -1.85 3.86
CA ARG A 125 -9.73 -3.18 3.84
C ARG A 125 -8.79 -4.21 3.23
N LEU A 126 -9.02 -5.48 3.59
CA LEU A 126 -8.31 -6.64 3.05
C LEU A 126 -9.10 -7.23 1.87
N TYR A 127 -8.47 -7.34 0.71
CA TYR A 127 -9.06 -7.86 -0.52
C TYR A 127 -9.04 -9.40 -0.53
N PHE A 128 -10.22 -10.04 -0.61
CA PHE A 128 -10.44 -11.49 -0.68
C PHE A 128 -9.65 -12.39 0.31
N CYS A 129 -9.25 -11.85 1.46
CA CYS A 129 -8.51 -12.62 2.47
C CYS A 129 -9.42 -13.42 3.43
N ASP A 130 -10.65 -13.75 3.05
CA ASP A 130 -11.60 -14.47 3.93
C ASP A 130 -11.35 -15.97 4.00
N MET A 131 -10.85 -16.58 2.92
CA MET A 131 -10.48 -18.00 2.88
C MET A 131 -9.04 -18.19 3.37
N GLU A 132 -8.79 -19.26 4.10
CA GLU A 132 -7.49 -19.45 4.74
C GLU A 132 -6.35 -19.65 3.74
N ASP A 133 -6.62 -20.36 2.65
CA ASP A 133 -5.66 -20.67 1.57
C ASP A 133 -5.78 -19.71 0.38
N SER A 134 -6.33 -18.50 0.60
CA SER A 134 -6.45 -17.50 -0.46
C SER A 134 -5.07 -17.04 -0.93
N ARG A 135 -4.90 -16.96 -2.26
CA ARG A 135 -3.67 -16.45 -2.89
C ARG A 135 -3.33 -15.04 -2.44
N GLU A 136 -4.35 -14.25 -2.08
CA GLU A 136 -4.22 -12.89 -1.58
C GLU A 136 -3.46 -12.86 -0.24
N ARG A 137 -3.74 -13.80 0.67
CA ARG A 137 -2.98 -13.92 1.94
C ARG A 137 -1.51 -14.17 1.66
N GLU A 138 -1.21 -15.07 0.73
CA GLU A 138 0.16 -15.38 0.35
C GLU A 138 0.87 -14.18 -0.29
N GLY A 139 0.17 -13.44 -1.16
CA GLY A 139 0.67 -12.17 -1.68
C GLY A 139 1.08 -11.18 -0.57
N LEU A 140 0.29 -11.04 0.48
CA LEU A 140 0.63 -10.16 1.61
C LEU A 140 1.85 -10.66 2.40
N ARG A 141 2.02 -11.98 2.54
CA ARG A 141 3.24 -12.56 3.15
C ARG A 141 4.48 -12.30 2.31
N ILE A 142 4.39 -12.49 1.00
CA ILE A 142 5.48 -12.18 0.06
C ILE A 142 5.94 -10.72 0.21
N LEU A 143 5.00 -9.77 0.29
CA LEU A 143 5.32 -8.36 0.52
C LEU A 143 6.01 -8.12 1.86
N LYS A 144 5.52 -8.75 2.94
CA LYS A 144 6.16 -8.66 4.25
C LYS A 144 7.59 -9.20 4.22
N ASN A 145 7.81 -10.33 3.55
CA ASN A 145 9.13 -10.95 3.40
C ASN A 145 10.08 -10.08 2.55
N ALA A 146 9.54 -9.32 1.60
CA ALA A 146 10.27 -8.30 0.84
C ALA A 146 10.56 -7.00 1.65
N GLY A 147 10.25 -6.98 2.95
CA GLY A 147 10.52 -5.85 3.84
C GLY A 147 9.45 -4.74 3.82
N VAL A 148 8.28 -4.98 3.21
CA VAL A 148 7.19 -4.01 3.19
C VAL A 148 6.42 -4.04 4.51
N GLN A 149 6.29 -2.87 5.14
CA GLN A 149 5.42 -2.73 6.31
C GLN A 149 3.97 -2.57 5.86
N ILE A 150 3.14 -3.59 6.12
CA ILE A 150 1.70 -3.56 5.84
C ILE A 150 0.92 -3.37 7.14
N THR A 151 0.06 -2.37 7.19
CA THR A 151 -0.77 -2.03 8.36
C THR A 151 -2.20 -1.73 7.94
N VAL A 152 -3.15 -1.94 8.85
CA VAL A 152 -4.53 -1.50 8.64
C VAL A 152 -4.67 -0.04 9.09
N MET A 153 -5.39 0.76 8.32
CA MET A 153 -5.65 2.16 8.63
C MET A 153 -6.45 2.32 9.93
N THR A 154 -5.97 3.20 10.79
CA THR A 154 -6.62 3.65 12.02
C THR A 154 -7.34 4.98 11.79
N TYR A 155 -8.04 5.48 12.82
CA TYR A 155 -8.64 6.82 12.77
C TYR A 155 -7.62 7.90 12.39
N LYS A 156 -6.40 7.84 12.93
CA LYS A 156 -5.34 8.82 12.64
C LYS A 156 -4.95 8.81 11.17
N ASP A 157 -4.89 7.64 10.55
CA ASP A 157 -4.53 7.50 9.14
C ASP A 157 -5.65 8.01 8.22
N PHE A 158 -6.92 7.73 8.56
CA PHE A 158 -8.06 8.28 7.82
C PHE A 158 -8.14 9.79 7.95
N PHE A 159 -7.90 10.33 9.15
CA PHE A 159 -7.83 11.76 9.40
C PHE A 159 -6.71 12.43 8.60
N TYR A 160 -5.51 11.84 8.61
CA TYR A 160 -4.38 12.31 7.81
C TYR A 160 -4.70 12.31 6.31
N CYS A 161 -5.31 11.24 5.81
CA CYS A 161 -5.69 11.16 4.40
C CYS A 161 -6.75 12.21 4.03
N TRP A 162 -7.72 12.45 4.91
CA TRP A 162 -8.72 13.49 4.72
C TRP A 162 -8.09 14.89 4.65
N GLN A 163 -7.11 15.17 5.52
CA GLN A 163 -6.44 16.48 5.54
C GLN A 163 -5.58 16.73 4.31
N THR A 164 -4.89 15.69 3.83
CA THR A 164 -3.85 15.80 2.79
C THR A 164 -4.41 15.62 1.38
N PHE A 165 -5.30 14.65 1.17
CA PHE A 165 -5.68 14.21 -0.18
C PHE A 165 -7.10 14.55 -0.58
N VAL A 166 -7.95 15.04 0.33
CA VAL A 166 -9.38 15.25 0.04
C VAL A 166 -9.69 16.74 -0.14
N ASP A 167 -10.56 17.07 -1.09
CA ASP A 167 -11.11 18.42 -1.23
C ASP A 167 -12.09 18.69 -0.08
N ARG A 168 -11.57 19.23 1.03
CA ARG A 168 -12.33 19.40 2.27
C ARG A 168 -13.36 20.51 2.21
N LYS A 169 -13.17 21.56 1.38
CA LYS A 169 -13.97 22.80 1.43
C LYS A 169 -14.30 23.23 2.87
N GLN A 170 -13.28 23.29 3.74
CA GLN A 170 -13.35 23.61 5.18
C GLN A 170 -14.05 22.59 6.11
N SER A 171 -14.48 21.43 5.61
CA SER A 171 -15.08 20.39 6.47
C SER A 171 -14.05 19.55 7.25
N SER A 172 -14.38 19.28 8.51
CA SER A 172 -13.64 18.32 9.34
C SER A 172 -13.95 16.88 8.92
N PHE A 173 -13.01 15.97 9.22
CA PHE A 173 -13.24 14.55 9.02
C PHE A 173 -14.25 14.06 10.07
N LYS A 174 -15.34 13.45 9.62
CA LYS A 174 -16.30 12.77 10.48
C LYS A 174 -16.08 11.26 10.35
N ALA A 175 -15.69 10.61 11.44
CA ALA A 175 -15.65 9.15 11.48
C ALA A 175 -17.04 8.59 11.21
N TRP A 176 -17.08 7.49 10.47
CA TRP A 176 -18.29 6.70 10.30
C TRP A 176 -18.43 5.69 11.46
N ASP A 177 -19.63 5.15 11.59
CA ASP A 177 -19.95 4.16 12.61
C ASP A 177 -19.04 2.94 12.52
N GLU A 178 -18.59 2.47 13.68
CA GLU A 178 -17.71 1.32 13.84
C GLU A 178 -16.31 1.43 13.19
N LEU A 179 -15.86 2.63 12.82
CA LEU A 179 -14.52 2.81 12.21
C LEU A 179 -13.43 2.15 13.05
N HIS A 180 -13.43 2.39 14.35
CA HIS A 180 -12.43 1.86 15.27
C HIS A 180 -12.54 0.34 15.44
N GLN A 181 -13.74 -0.17 15.73
CA GLN A 181 -14.00 -1.60 15.90
C GLN A 181 -13.59 -2.40 14.65
N ASN A 182 -13.91 -1.89 13.46
CA ASN A 182 -13.52 -2.50 12.20
C ASN A 182 -12.01 -2.48 11.98
N SER A 183 -11.34 -1.38 12.33
CA SER A 183 -9.88 -1.27 12.25
C SER A 183 -9.21 -2.31 13.15
N VAL A 184 -9.63 -2.43 14.41
CA VAL A 184 -9.10 -3.45 15.35
C VAL A 184 -9.30 -4.86 14.82
N ARG A 185 -10.50 -5.19 14.32
CA ARG A 185 -10.82 -6.50 13.76
C ARG A 185 -9.94 -6.84 12.55
N LEU A 186 -9.81 -5.88 11.61
CA LEU A 186 -8.98 -6.04 10.42
C LEU A 186 -7.50 -6.16 10.78
N THR A 187 -7.01 -5.41 11.77
CA THR A 187 -5.63 -5.51 12.27
C THR A 187 -5.34 -6.89 12.82
N ARG A 188 -6.22 -7.45 13.66
CA ARG A 188 -6.08 -8.83 14.18
C ARG A 188 -6.05 -9.84 13.04
N LYS A 189 -6.91 -9.67 12.04
CA LYS A 189 -6.94 -10.53 10.85
C LYS A 189 -5.63 -10.43 10.07
N LEU A 190 -5.15 -9.22 9.78
CA LEU A 190 -3.88 -8.99 9.08
C LEU A 190 -2.71 -9.61 9.84
N TYR A 191 -2.67 -9.47 11.17
CA TYR A 191 -1.64 -10.10 11.99
C TYR A 191 -1.58 -11.62 11.81
N ARG A 192 -2.74 -12.30 11.83
CA ARG A 192 -2.83 -13.75 11.55
C ARG A 192 -2.44 -14.13 10.13
N ILE A 193 -2.66 -13.25 9.14
CA ILE A 193 -2.22 -13.48 7.76
C ILE A 193 -0.69 -13.43 7.67
N LEU A 194 -0.12 -12.43 8.34
CA LEU A 194 1.31 -12.12 8.28
C LEU A 194 2.17 -12.96 9.25
N GLN A 195 1.57 -13.73 10.15
CA GLN A 195 2.30 -14.67 11.00
C GLN A 195 3.04 -15.71 10.12
N PRO A 196 4.29 -16.04 10.44
CA PRO A 196 4.99 -17.16 9.80
C PRO A 196 4.14 -18.43 9.94
N CYS A 197 3.98 -19.19 8.87
CA CYS A 197 3.35 -20.51 8.94
C CYS A 197 4.39 -21.47 9.54
N GLU A 198 4.46 -21.56 10.86
CA GLU A 198 5.37 -22.50 11.56
C GLU A 198 5.14 -23.97 11.16
N ILE A 199 4.05 -24.28 10.46
CA ILE A 199 3.62 -25.64 10.11
C ILE A 199 4.26 -26.13 8.81
N GLU A 200 4.68 -25.26 7.89
CA GLU A 200 5.38 -25.70 6.66
C GLU A 200 6.84 -26.05 6.93
N ASP A 201 7.54 -25.24 7.74
CA ASP A 201 8.90 -25.56 8.20
C ASP A 201 8.95 -26.87 8.96
N LEU A 202 7.93 -27.17 9.78
CA LEU A 202 7.83 -28.43 10.48
C LEU A 202 7.51 -29.60 9.54
N ARG A 203 6.60 -29.47 8.58
CA ARG A 203 6.29 -30.55 7.63
C ARG A 203 7.47 -30.89 6.72
N ASP A 204 8.21 -29.89 6.27
CA ASP A 204 9.44 -30.11 5.49
C ASP A 204 10.58 -30.63 6.37
N ALA A 205 10.67 -30.20 7.63
CA ALA A 205 11.59 -30.80 8.61
C ALA A 205 11.23 -32.26 8.92
N PHE A 206 9.96 -32.61 9.10
CA PHE A 206 9.51 -33.99 9.35
C PHE A 206 9.75 -34.87 8.11
N LYS A 207 9.49 -34.36 6.90
CA LYS A 207 9.87 -35.04 5.65
C LYS A 207 11.38 -35.23 5.49
N LEU A 208 12.19 -34.23 5.85
CA LEU A 208 13.66 -34.31 5.81
C LEU A 208 14.20 -35.27 6.89
N LEU A 209 13.49 -35.41 8.01
CA LEU A 209 13.82 -36.32 9.10
C LEU A 209 13.24 -37.74 8.92
N GLY A 210 12.46 -37.98 7.85
CA GLY A 210 11.88 -39.29 7.55
C GLY A 210 10.83 -39.77 8.57
N LEU A 211 10.17 -38.85 9.27
CA LEU A 211 9.11 -39.12 10.24
C LEU A 211 7.71 -38.90 9.63
#